data_AF-A0A353F5Z9-F1
#
_entry.id   AF-A0A353F5Z9-F1
#
_cell.length_a   1.000
_cell.length_b   1.000
_cell.length_c   1.000
_cell.angle_alpha   90.00
_cell.angle_beta   90.00
_cell.angle_gamma   90.00
#
_symmetry.space_group_name_H-M   'P 1'
#
loop_
_entity.id
_entity.type
_entity.pdbx_description
1 polymer ?
#
loop_
_entity_poly.entity_id
_entity_poly.type
_entity_poly.pdbx_seq_one_letter_code
_entity_poly.pdbx_strand_id
1 'polypeptide(L)'
;FAPPNEAFEKLPAELLEAVQNDRELLRFVLKNHIVRGAVESTELETGTIRTVGRSDLDIVVGEDGVSVGPASVIAPDVLAANGIVHVIDEVLVPEIVETLVGVIDSRDDLATFKVALDAAGYTRFFDQKSRYWRWTFFAPNNDAFAAIPTDALAALLDDKRALRGVLLRHIAYGKITSADLSDGAVVRTIGGRLAVD
;
A
#
# COMPACT_ATOMS: atom_id res chain seq x y z
N PHE A 1 -13.96 2.21 -14.36
CA PHE A 1 -12.91 2.09 -15.40
C PHE A 1 -12.63 0.62 -15.65
N ALA A 2 -12.80 0.12 -16.88
CA ALA A 2 -12.68 -1.30 -17.21
C ALA A 2 -11.48 -1.52 -18.15
N PRO A 3 -10.47 -2.32 -17.75
CA PRO A 3 -9.38 -2.69 -18.64
C PRO A 3 -9.81 -3.78 -19.63
N PRO A 4 -9.37 -3.76 -20.89
CA PRO A 4 -9.58 -4.84 -21.83
C PRO A 4 -8.64 -6.02 -21.52
N ASN A 5 -8.80 -7.13 -22.24
CA ASN A 5 -8.00 -8.34 -22.00
C ASN A 5 -6.50 -8.07 -22.20
N GLU A 6 -6.15 -7.27 -23.20
CA GLU A 6 -4.77 -6.91 -23.55
C GLU A 6 -4.08 -6.14 -22.42
N ALA A 7 -4.83 -5.40 -21.61
CA ALA A 7 -4.26 -4.68 -20.46
C ALA A 7 -3.79 -5.63 -19.34
N PHE A 8 -4.41 -6.81 -19.20
CA PHE A 8 -3.96 -7.82 -18.24
C PHE A 8 -2.66 -8.51 -18.70
N GLU A 9 -2.40 -8.57 -20.00
CA GLU A 9 -1.16 -9.12 -20.55
C GLU A 9 0.06 -8.22 -20.29
N LYS A 10 -0.17 -6.92 -20.09
CA LYS A 10 0.87 -5.95 -19.72
C LYS A 10 1.30 -6.07 -18.25
N LEU A 11 0.57 -6.80 -17.42
CA LEU A 11 0.89 -6.94 -16.00
C LEU A 11 2.18 -7.77 -15.80
N PRO A 12 3.02 -7.41 -14.80
CA PRO A 12 4.13 -8.28 -14.40
C PRO A 12 3.64 -9.68 -14.05
N ALA A 13 4.34 -10.72 -14.51
CA ALA A 13 3.93 -12.11 -14.34
C ALA A 13 3.72 -12.48 -12.86
N GLU A 14 4.58 -11.99 -11.97
CA GLU A 14 4.46 -12.21 -10.52
C GLU A 14 3.18 -11.61 -9.93
N LEU A 15 2.77 -10.43 -10.43
CA LEU A 15 1.55 -9.77 -9.98
C LEU A 15 0.32 -10.50 -10.53
N LEU A 16 0.35 -10.91 -11.79
CA LEU A 16 -0.73 -11.69 -12.40
C LEU A 16 -0.97 -13.00 -11.64
N GLU A 17 0.10 -13.74 -11.33
CA GLU A 17 0.03 -14.97 -10.54
C GLU A 17 -0.50 -14.71 -9.13
N ALA A 18 -0.04 -13.63 -8.48
CA ALA A 18 -0.54 -13.26 -7.16
C ALA A 18 -2.04 -12.94 -7.19
N VAL A 19 -2.51 -12.17 -8.17
CA VAL A 19 -3.92 -11.80 -8.33
C VAL A 19 -4.79 -13.03 -8.63
N GLN A 20 -4.29 -13.98 -9.43
CA GLN A 20 -5.00 -15.22 -9.74
C GLN A 20 -5.15 -16.14 -8.52
N ASN A 21 -4.10 -16.23 -7.69
CA ASN A 21 -4.09 -17.12 -6.53
C ASN A 21 -4.70 -16.50 -5.26
N ASP A 22 -4.86 -15.17 -5.21
CA ASP A 22 -5.40 -14.46 -4.04
C ASP A 22 -6.70 -13.72 -4.38
N ARG A 23 -7.83 -14.29 -3.94
CA ARG A 23 -9.16 -13.69 -4.14
C ARG A 23 -9.35 -12.37 -3.41
N GLU A 24 -8.63 -12.13 -2.32
CA GLU A 24 -8.69 -10.85 -1.61
C GLU A 24 -7.95 -9.76 -2.38
N LEU A 25 -6.76 -10.08 -2.90
CA LEU A 25 -6.00 -9.23 -3.82
C LEU A 25 -6.81 -8.90 -5.08
N LEU A 26 -7.37 -9.90 -5.75
CA LEU A 26 -8.21 -9.69 -6.92
C LEU A 26 -9.39 -8.76 -6.60
N ARG A 27 -10.08 -9.00 -5.49
CA ARG A 27 -11.18 -8.12 -5.06
C ARG A 27 -10.70 -6.71 -4.80
N PHE A 28 -9.48 -6.54 -4.29
CA PHE A 28 -8.91 -5.23 -4.04
C PHE A 28 -8.57 -4.49 -5.34
N VAL A 29 -7.88 -5.14 -6.28
CA VAL A 29 -7.60 -4.58 -7.62
C VAL A 29 -8.90 -4.19 -8.31
N LEU A 30 -9.91 -5.06 -8.32
CA LEU A 30 -11.20 -4.73 -8.93
C LEU A 30 -11.90 -3.55 -8.25
N LYS A 31 -11.78 -3.40 -6.92
CA LYS A 31 -12.34 -2.25 -6.22
C LYS A 31 -11.63 -0.94 -6.57
N ASN A 32 -10.36 -0.98 -6.96
CA ASN A 32 -9.63 0.19 -7.47
C ASN A 32 -10.16 0.69 -8.82
N HIS A 33 -10.81 -0.18 -9.58
CA HIS A 33 -11.41 0.15 -10.88
C HIS A 33 -12.81 0.77 -10.76
N ILE A 34 -13.37 0.81 -9.55
CA ILE A 34 -14.73 1.24 -9.28
C ILE A 34 -14.69 2.55 -8.51
N VAL A 35 -15.41 3.55 -9.02
CA VAL A 35 -15.65 4.82 -8.36
C VAL A 35 -17.12 4.89 -7.96
N ARG A 36 -17.43 5.66 -6.90
CA ARG A 36 -18.82 5.90 -6.50
C ARG A 36 -19.44 7.01 -7.33
N GLY A 37 -20.63 6.76 -7.85
CA GLY A 37 -21.35 7.69 -8.73
C GLY A 37 -21.29 7.25 -10.18
N ALA A 38 -22.30 7.67 -10.96
CA ALA A 38 -22.19 7.70 -12.41
C ALA A 38 -21.53 9.03 -12.75
N VAL A 39 -20.32 8.97 -13.30
CA VAL A 39 -19.54 10.14 -13.69
C VAL A 39 -19.25 9.99 -15.17
N GLU A 40 -19.78 10.90 -15.98
CA GLU A 40 -19.49 10.95 -17.42
C GLU A 40 -18.08 11.51 -17.66
N SER A 41 -17.49 11.24 -18.82
CA SER A 41 -16.15 11.74 -19.14
C SER A 41 -16.09 13.28 -19.19
N THR A 42 -17.22 13.90 -19.54
CA THR A 42 -17.43 15.36 -19.57
C THR A 42 -17.56 15.99 -18.18
N GLU A 43 -17.90 15.19 -17.16
CA GLU A 43 -18.01 15.60 -15.77
C GLU A 43 -16.70 15.37 -14.99
N LEU A 44 -15.73 14.70 -15.60
CA LEU A 44 -14.41 14.53 -15.00
C LEU A 44 -13.64 15.84 -15.08
N GLU A 45 -13.03 16.21 -13.95
CA GLU A 45 -12.13 17.34 -13.83
C GLU A 45 -10.76 16.86 -13.37
N THR A 46 -9.71 17.60 -13.74
CA THR A 46 -8.36 17.32 -13.25
C THR A 46 -8.32 17.45 -11.73
N GLY A 47 -7.83 16.42 -11.06
CA GLY A 47 -7.82 16.34 -9.60
C GLY A 47 -7.61 14.91 -9.15
N THR A 48 -8.13 14.55 -7.98
CA THR A 48 -7.97 13.21 -7.42
C THR A 48 -9.34 12.61 -7.15
N ILE A 49 -9.56 11.37 -7.56
CA ILE A 49 -10.81 10.63 -7.37
C ILE A 49 -10.60 9.45 -6.44
N ARG A 50 -11.49 9.29 -5.47
CA ARG A 50 -11.42 8.19 -4.50
C ARG A 50 -12.18 6.97 -5.01
N THR A 51 -11.49 5.85 -5.10
CA THR A 51 -12.08 4.57 -5.52
C THR A 51 -12.80 3.88 -4.37
N VAL A 52 -13.63 2.88 -4.69
CA VAL A 52 -14.21 1.96 -3.70
C VAL A 52 -13.11 1.14 -3.00
N GLY A 53 -11.94 1.01 -3.62
CA GLY A 53 -10.73 0.45 -3.03
C GLY A 53 -10.12 1.31 -1.92
N ARG A 54 -10.63 2.53 -1.67
CA ARG A 54 -10.04 3.51 -0.74
C ARG A 54 -8.62 3.93 -1.11
N SER A 55 -8.24 3.71 -2.36
CA SER A 55 -7.12 4.34 -3.03
C SER A 55 -7.62 5.59 -3.75
N ASP A 56 -6.74 6.56 -3.81
CA ASP A 56 -6.96 7.82 -4.51
C ASP A 56 -6.22 7.71 -5.84
N LEU A 57 -6.89 8.04 -6.94
CA LEU A 57 -6.34 8.01 -8.29
C LEU A 57 -6.33 9.42 -8.84
N ASP A 58 -5.23 9.83 -9.44
CA ASP A 58 -5.15 11.13 -10.09
C ASP A 58 -5.87 11.08 -11.44
N ILE A 59 -6.73 12.05 -11.68
CA ILE A 59 -7.42 12.28 -12.93
C ILE A 59 -6.77 13.47 -13.60
N VAL A 60 -6.39 13.30 -14.86
CA VAL A 60 -5.87 14.38 -15.69
C VAL A 60 -6.74 14.47 -16.93
N VAL A 61 -7.40 15.61 -17.10
CA VAL A 61 -8.18 15.94 -18.29
C VAL A 61 -7.34 16.90 -19.13
N GLY A 62 -6.95 16.45 -20.32
CA GLY A 62 -6.13 17.23 -21.26
C GLY A 62 -6.72 17.22 -22.67
N GLU A 63 -6.01 17.84 -23.61
CA GLU A 63 -6.42 17.90 -25.02
C GLU A 63 -6.47 16.50 -25.67
N ASP A 64 -5.62 15.58 -25.21
CA ASP A 64 -5.53 14.20 -25.72
C ASP A 64 -6.55 13.24 -25.07
N GLY A 65 -7.40 13.74 -24.16
CA GLY A 65 -8.44 12.97 -23.47
C GLY A 65 -8.27 12.91 -21.95
N VAL A 66 -8.82 11.85 -21.35
CA VAL A 66 -8.83 11.65 -19.89
C VAL A 66 -7.87 10.54 -19.50
N SER A 67 -7.00 10.81 -18.53
CA SER A 67 -6.13 9.82 -17.89
C SER A 67 -6.53 9.62 -16.44
N VAL A 68 -6.39 8.37 -15.96
CA VAL A 68 -6.77 7.89 -14.64
C VAL A 68 -5.59 7.10 -14.06
N GLY A 69 -4.83 7.72 -13.16
CA GLY A 69 -3.56 7.20 -12.68
C GLY A 69 -2.60 6.97 -13.85
N PRO A 70 -2.03 5.75 -14.02
CA PRO A 70 -1.18 5.43 -15.16
C PRO A 70 -1.94 5.12 -16.45
N ALA A 71 -3.27 4.92 -16.40
CA ALA A 71 -4.06 4.45 -17.53
C ALA A 71 -4.71 5.61 -18.29
N SER A 72 -4.89 5.48 -19.60
CA SER A 72 -5.67 6.40 -20.42
C SER A 72 -7.04 5.81 -20.78
N VAL A 73 -8.07 6.66 -20.81
CA VAL A 73 -9.42 6.27 -21.22
C VAL A 73 -9.48 6.14 -22.74
N ILE A 74 -9.66 4.92 -23.24
CA ILE A 74 -9.71 4.62 -24.69
C ILE A 74 -11.13 4.59 -25.26
N ALA A 75 -12.13 4.30 -24.43
CA ALA A 75 -13.53 4.39 -24.81
C ALA A 75 -14.37 4.88 -23.62
N PRO A 76 -14.70 6.18 -23.55
CA PRO A 76 -15.51 6.72 -22.47
C PRO A 76 -17.01 6.40 -22.65
N ASP A 77 -17.78 6.63 -21.58
CA ASP A 77 -19.24 6.79 -21.59
C ASP A 77 -20.06 5.61 -22.15
N VAL A 78 -19.64 4.36 -21.86
CA VAL A 78 -20.47 3.19 -22.17
C VAL A 78 -21.59 3.09 -21.13
N LEU A 79 -22.77 3.58 -21.50
CA LEU A 79 -23.95 3.61 -20.63
C LEU A 79 -24.50 2.21 -20.36
N ALA A 80 -24.73 1.92 -19.07
CA ALA A 80 -25.42 0.73 -18.60
C ALA A 80 -26.62 1.14 -17.73
N ALA A 81 -27.57 0.22 -17.52
CA ALA A 81 -28.78 0.51 -16.75
C ALA A 81 -28.52 0.97 -15.30
N ASN A 82 -27.34 0.67 -14.76
CA ASN A 82 -26.95 0.89 -13.37
C ASN A 82 -25.62 1.64 -13.20
N GLY A 83 -25.09 2.27 -14.26
CA GLY A 83 -23.84 3.02 -14.18
C GLY A 83 -23.20 3.27 -15.55
N ILE A 84 -21.94 3.70 -15.51
CA ILE A 84 -21.17 4.06 -16.71
C ILE A 84 -19.86 3.28 -16.69
N VAL A 85 -19.48 2.73 -17.84
CA VAL A 85 -18.21 2.06 -18.04
C VAL A 85 -17.32 2.92 -18.92
N HIS A 86 -16.15 3.28 -18.37
CA HIS A 86 -15.05 3.89 -19.12
C HIS A 86 -14.00 2.82 -19.39
N VAL A 87 -13.72 2.50 -20.64
CA VAL A 87 -12.67 1.52 -20.99
C VAL A 87 -11.31 2.21 -20.92
N ILE A 88 -10.35 1.58 -20.26
CA ILE A 88 -8.98 2.09 -20.06
C ILE A 88 -7.95 1.12 -20.64
N ASP A 89 -6.76 1.56 -21.02
CA ASP A 89 -5.74 0.72 -21.67
C ASP A 89 -4.78 -0.03 -20.73
N GLU A 90 -4.85 0.24 -19.43
CA GLU A 90 -4.04 -0.38 -18.39
C GLU A 90 -4.88 -0.82 -17.20
N VAL A 91 -4.41 -1.83 -16.47
CA VAL A 91 -5.04 -2.25 -15.22
C VAL A 91 -4.60 -1.28 -14.12
N LEU A 92 -5.56 -0.68 -13.43
CA LEU A 92 -5.33 0.17 -12.25
C LEU A 92 -4.88 -0.70 -11.08
N VAL A 93 -3.59 -1.02 -11.09
CA VAL A 93 -2.92 -1.69 -9.97
C VAL A 93 -2.74 -0.67 -8.87
N PRO A 94 -3.31 -0.88 -7.68
CA PRO A 94 -2.99 -0.04 -6.54
C PRO A 94 -1.49 -0.13 -6.26
N GLU A 95 -0.83 0.97 -5.90
CA GLU A 95 0.60 1.05 -5.51
C GLU A 95 1.01 0.13 -4.32
N ILE A 96 0.08 -0.67 -3.84
CA ILE A 96 0.05 -1.32 -2.53
C ILE A 96 0.15 -2.85 -2.68
N VAL A 97 0.60 -3.32 -3.85
CA VAL A 97 0.85 -4.75 -4.12
C VAL A 97 2.15 -5.25 -3.52
N GLU A 98 3.04 -4.33 -3.11
CA GLU A 98 4.25 -4.66 -2.36
C GLU A 98 3.92 -4.89 -0.88
N THR A 99 4.58 -5.90 -0.28
CA THR A 99 4.42 -6.16 1.15
C THR A 99 5.23 -5.13 1.94
N LEU A 100 4.91 -4.94 3.23
CA LEU A 100 5.73 -4.08 4.10
C LEU A 100 7.19 -4.54 4.13
N VAL A 101 7.41 -5.85 4.01
CA VAL A 101 8.74 -6.44 3.92
C VAL A 101 9.41 -6.11 2.58
N GLY A 102 8.70 -6.20 1.45
CA GLY A 102 9.23 -5.81 0.14
C GLY A 102 9.71 -4.35 0.11
N VAL A 103 8.90 -3.43 0.66
CA VAL A 103 9.26 -2.00 0.77
C VAL A 103 10.50 -1.79 1.65
N ILE A 104 10.67 -2.60 2.70
CA ILE A 104 11.87 -2.54 3.55
C ILE A 104 13.08 -3.09 2.79
N ASP A 105 12.90 -4.15 1.99
CA ASP A 105 13.97 -4.78 1.22
C ASP A 105 14.46 -3.93 0.04
N SER A 106 13.60 -3.09 -0.54
CA SER A 106 13.97 -2.16 -1.61
C SER A 106 14.70 -0.91 -1.11
N ARG A 107 14.91 -0.77 0.21
CA ARG A 107 15.44 0.44 0.85
C ARG A 107 16.72 0.18 1.64
N ASP A 108 17.86 0.63 1.11
CA ASP A 108 19.18 0.49 1.76
C ASP A 108 19.24 1.14 3.16
N ASP A 109 18.49 2.23 3.37
CA ASP A 109 18.43 2.95 4.66
C ASP A 109 17.68 2.18 5.76
N LEU A 110 16.98 1.09 5.41
CA LEU A 110 16.23 0.22 6.32
C LEU A 110 16.87 -1.17 6.50
N ALA A 111 18.06 -1.41 5.94
CA ALA A 111 18.72 -2.72 5.98
C ALA A 111 18.88 -3.28 7.40
N THR A 112 19.24 -2.45 8.39
CA THR A 112 19.38 -2.90 9.79
C THR A 112 18.03 -3.32 10.40
N PHE A 113 16.97 -2.61 10.04
CA PHE A 113 15.61 -2.94 10.47
C PHE A 113 15.16 -4.29 9.89
N LYS A 114 15.49 -4.58 8.61
CA LYS A 114 15.22 -5.89 7.99
C LYS A 114 15.88 -7.02 8.77
N VAL A 115 17.16 -6.88 9.08
CA VAL A 115 17.92 -7.88 9.86
C VAL A 115 17.27 -8.11 11.23
N ALA A 116 16.83 -7.05 11.90
CA ALA A 116 16.12 -7.15 13.17
C ALA A 116 14.77 -7.90 13.04
N LEU A 117 13.98 -7.62 11.99
CA LEU A 117 12.74 -8.32 11.69
C LEU A 117 12.96 -9.81 11.42
N ASP A 118 14.03 -10.16 10.70
CA ASP A 118 14.42 -11.55 10.43
C ASP A 118 14.83 -12.27 11.71
N ALA A 119 15.69 -11.66 12.53
CA ALA A 119 16.14 -12.21 13.79
C ALA A 119 14.98 -12.45 14.78
N ALA A 120 13.97 -11.56 14.75
CA ALA A 120 12.75 -11.72 15.53
C ALA A 120 11.76 -12.75 14.95
N GLY A 121 11.91 -13.13 13.67
CA GLY A 121 11.04 -14.05 12.95
C GLY A 121 9.72 -13.42 12.50
N TYR A 122 9.68 -12.10 12.31
CA TYR A 122 8.48 -11.37 11.90
C TYR A 122 8.32 -11.23 10.40
N THR A 123 9.39 -11.38 9.63
CA THR A 123 9.39 -11.25 8.16
C THR A 123 8.29 -12.06 7.51
N ARG A 124 8.22 -13.37 7.75
CA ARG A 124 7.17 -14.25 7.19
C ARG A 124 5.74 -13.84 7.57
N PHE A 125 5.57 -13.17 8.71
CA PHE A 125 4.25 -12.71 9.14
C PHE A 125 3.79 -11.48 8.36
N PHE A 126 4.70 -10.56 8.06
CA PHE A 126 4.41 -9.31 7.36
C PHE A 126 4.66 -9.38 5.84
N ASP A 127 5.33 -10.42 5.37
CA ASP A 127 5.48 -10.77 3.97
C ASP A 127 4.30 -11.61 3.46
N GLN A 128 3.09 -11.15 3.76
CA GLN A 128 1.85 -11.79 3.32
C GLN A 128 1.04 -10.80 2.49
N LYS A 129 0.83 -11.17 1.22
CA LYS A 129 0.04 -10.39 0.28
C LYS A 129 -1.44 -10.32 0.70
N SER A 130 -2.02 -11.37 1.27
CA SER A 130 -3.46 -11.46 1.62
C SER A 130 -3.98 -10.58 2.77
N ARG A 131 -3.21 -9.61 3.30
CA ARG A 131 -3.58 -8.85 4.53
C ARG A 131 -3.34 -7.34 4.42
N TYR A 132 -3.65 -6.79 3.26
CA TYR A 132 -3.49 -5.38 2.95
C TYR A 132 -4.18 -4.42 3.97
N TRP A 133 -3.54 -3.28 4.26
CA TRP A 133 -3.93 -2.21 5.21
C TRP A 133 -4.15 -2.59 6.67
N ARG A 134 -3.56 -3.68 7.16
CA ARG A 134 -3.67 -4.04 8.58
C ARG A 134 -2.63 -3.41 9.47
N TRP A 135 -1.53 -2.92 8.91
CA TRP A 135 -0.37 -2.50 9.69
C TRP A 135 0.24 -1.22 9.14
N THR A 136 0.78 -0.41 10.05
CA THR A 136 1.65 0.73 9.72
C THR A 136 2.96 0.55 10.48
N PHE A 137 4.08 0.65 9.78
CA PHE A 137 5.41 0.50 10.38
C PHE A 137 6.03 1.88 10.61
N PHE A 138 6.44 2.13 11.83
CA PHE A 138 7.34 3.23 12.19
C PHE A 138 8.76 2.66 12.16
N ALA A 139 9.31 2.45 10.95
CA ALA A 139 10.58 1.77 10.78
C ALA A 139 11.77 2.70 11.13
N PRO A 140 12.60 2.36 12.14
CA PRO A 140 13.85 3.08 12.39
C PRO A 140 14.83 2.88 11.25
N ASN A 141 15.48 3.96 10.81
CA ASN A 141 16.54 3.91 9.81
C ASN A 141 17.87 3.41 10.41
N ASN A 142 18.86 3.16 9.56
CA ASN A 142 20.19 2.71 9.99
C ASN A 142 20.85 3.66 11.00
N ASP A 143 20.67 4.97 10.87
CA ASP A 143 21.22 5.96 11.81
C ASP A 143 20.59 5.85 13.20
N ALA A 144 19.28 5.59 13.28
CA ALA A 144 18.59 5.36 14.54
C ALA A 144 19.12 4.12 15.27
N PHE A 145 19.49 3.06 14.53
CA PHE A 145 20.19 1.90 15.10
C PHE A 145 21.63 2.24 15.52
N ALA A 146 22.35 3.03 14.73
CA ALA A 146 23.71 3.45 15.04
C ALA A 146 23.79 4.36 16.27
N ALA A 147 22.73 5.11 16.57
CA ALA A 147 22.62 5.92 17.78
C ALA A 147 22.44 5.09 19.06
N ILE A 148 22.11 3.80 18.96
CA ILE A 148 21.99 2.91 20.10
C ILE A 148 23.40 2.50 20.55
N PRO A 149 23.72 2.58 21.86
CA PRO A 149 24.98 2.06 22.39
C PRO A 149 25.22 0.61 21.94
N THR A 150 26.43 0.32 21.46
CA THR A 150 26.76 -0.96 20.81
C THR A 150 26.56 -2.17 21.73
N ASP A 151 26.80 -2.00 23.03
CA ASP A 151 26.56 -3.00 24.07
C ASP A 151 25.06 -3.26 24.27
N ALA A 152 24.25 -2.22 24.29
CA ALA A 152 22.79 -2.33 24.40
C ALA A 152 22.18 -2.98 23.14
N LEU A 153 22.64 -2.61 21.94
CA LEU A 153 22.19 -3.22 20.70
C LEU A 153 22.56 -4.71 20.63
N ALA A 154 23.80 -5.07 21.01
CA ALA A 154 24.23 -6.46 21.06
C ALA A 154 23.39 -7.28 22.06
N ALA A 155 23.14 -6.75 23.26
CA ALA A 155 22.28 -7.39 24.25
C ALA A 155 20.85 -7.57 23.75
N LEU A 156 20.31 -6.58 23.02
CA LEU A 156 18.97 -6.66 22.43
C LEU A 156 18.89 -7.72 21.33
N LEU A 157 19.90 -7.83 20.48
CA LEU A 157 19.94 -8.81 19.40
C LEU A 157 20.10 -10.25 19.92
N ASP A 158 20.76 -10.43 21.06
CA ASP A 158 20.89 -11.74 21.73
C ASP A 158 19.58 -12.16 22.42
N ASP A 159 18.86 -11.21 23.04
CA ASP A 159 17.53 -11.46 23.62
C ASP A 159 16.41 -11.31 22.59
N LYS A 160 16.11 -12.41 21.89
CA LYS A 160 15.00 -12.51 20.92
C LYS A 160 13.64 -12.09 21.50
N ARG A 161 13.39 -12.27 22.80
CA ARG A 161 12.11 -11.89 23.41
C ARG A 161 12.04 -10.37 23.58
N ALA A 162 13.13 -9.76 24.03
CA ALA A 162 13.25 -8.30 24.11
C ALA A 162 13.18 -7.66 22.72
N LEU A 163 13.92 -8.19 21.74
CA LEU A 163 13.90 -7.71 20.35
C LEU A 163 12.48 -7.72 19.77
N ARG A 164 11.76 -8.83 19.96
CA ARG A 164 10.35 -8.93 19.56
C ARG A 164 9.50 -7.84 20.19
N GLY A 165 9.61 -7.64 21.51
CA GLY A 165 8.87 -6.61 22.23
C GLY A 165 9.13 -5.20 21.68
N VAL A 166 10.39 -4.87 21.40
CA VAL A 166 10.79 -3.57 20.84
C VAL A 166 10.22 -3.39 19.43
N LEU A 167 10.37 -4.38 18.55
CA LEU A 167 9.85 -4.30 17.17
C LEU A 167 8.32 -4.16 17.15
N LEU A 168 7.59 -4.87 18.02
CA LEU A 168 6.13 -4.75 18.09
C LEU A 168 5.65 -3.35 18.52
N ARG A 169 6.49 -2.55 19.20
CA ARG A 169 6.16 -1.15 19.51
C ARG A 169 6.26 -0.23 18.29
N HIS A 170 6.98 -0.64 17.26
CA HIS A 170 7.11 0.09 16.00
C HIS A 170 6.03 -0.30 14.98
N ILE A 171 5.13 -1.24 15.32
CA ILE A 171 4.10 -1.74 14.40
C ILE A 171 2.72 -1.38 14.93
N ALA A 172 2.01 -0.51 14.22
CA ALA A 172 0.65 -0.06 14.51
C ALA A 172 -0.41 -0.83 13.76
N TYR A 173 -1.63 -0.87 14.30
CA TYR A 173 -2.80 -1.45 13.63
C TYR A 173 -3.44 -0.46 12.67
N GLY A 174 -3.83 -0.93 11.49
CA GLY A 174 -4.51 -0.17 10.44
C GLY A 174 -3.56 0.63 9.55
N LYS A 175 -4.13 1.27 8.53
CA LYS A 175 -3.47 2.31 7.74
C LYS A 175 -3.54 3.62 8.52
N ILE A 176 -2.38 4.16 8.88
CA ILE A 176 -2.23 5.46 9.52
C ILE A 176 -1.40 6.31 8.56
N THR A 177 -1.97 7.41 8.09
CA THR A 177 -1.31 8.37 7.19
C THR A 177 -0.81 9.57 7.99
N SER A 178 0.02 10.41 7.39
CA SER A 178 0.43 11.67 8.00
C SER A 178 -0.75 12.55 8.38
N ALA A 179 -1.85 12.52 7.62
CA ALA A 179 -3.07 13.25 7.94
C ALA A 179 -3.80 12.75 9.21
N ASP A 180 -3.52 11.50 9.62
CA ASP A 180 -4.09 10.90 10.83
C ASP A 180 -3.22 11.14 12.08
N LEU A 181 -2.02 11.71 11.89
CA LEU A 181 -1.05 11.97 12.94
C LEU A 181 -1.07 13.46 13.31
N SER A 182 -1.30 13.75 14.58
CA SER A 182 -1.22 15.10 15.14
C SER A 182 -0.36 15.08 16.41
N ASP A 183 0.24 16.22 16.75
CA ASP A 183 0.92 16.39 18.04
C ASP A 183 0.00 16.01 19.21
N GLY A 184 0.54 15.23 20.15
CA GLY A 184 -0.17 14.62 21.26
C GLY A 184 -1.06 13.42 20.91
N ALA A 185 -1.12 12.99 19.65
CA ALA A 185 -1.90 11.80 19.27
C ALA A 185 -1.26 10.53 19.87
N VAL A 186 -2.10 9.56 20.22
CA VAL A 186 -1.63 8.27 20.74
C VAL A 186 -2.01 7.17 19.76
N VAL A 187 -0.99 6.61 19.10
CA VAL A 187 -1.13 5.49 18.18
C VAL A 187 -1.08 4.18 18.95
N ARG A 188 -2.04 3.29 18.67
CA ARG A 188 -2.08 1.94 19.25
C ARG A 188 -1.20 0.99 18.43
N THR A 189 -0.14 0.50 19.04
CA THR A 189 0.80 -0.46 18.46
C THR A 189 0.53 -1.88 18.97
N ILE A 190 1.13 -2.89 18.34
CA ILE A 190 1.02 -4.28 18.82
C ILE A 190 1.67 -4.40 20.21
N GLY A 191 2.79 -3.71 20.40
CA GLY A 191 3.55 -3.69 21.65
C GLY A 191 3.07 -2.67 22.69
N GLY A 192 2.02 -1.88 22.42
CA GLY A 192 1.48 -0.92 23.38
C GLY A 192 0.93 0.36 22.76
N ARG A 193 1.36 1.50 23.29
CA ARG A 193 0.97 2.85 22.84
C ARG A 193 2.22 3.64 22.47
N LEU A 194 2.15 4.37 21.36
CA LEU A 194 3.17 5.28 20.87
C LEU A 194 2.57 6.69 20.89
N ALA A 195 3.19 7.61 21.63
CA ALA A 195 2.84 9.02 21.56
C ALA A 195 3.48 9.62 20.30
N VAL A 196 2.74 10.49 19.64
CA VAL A 196 3.16 11.28 18.50
C VAL A 196 3.42 12.67 19.05
N ASP A 197 4.67 13.11 18.97
CA ASP A 197 5.14 14.44 19.38
C ASP A 197 5.66 15.20 18.15
#